data_AF-A0A1D2M8J6-F1
#
_entry.id   AF-A0A1D2M8J6-F1
#
_cell.length_a   1.000
_cell.length_b   1.000
_cell.length_c   1.000
_cell.angle_alpha   90.00
_cell.angle_beta   90.00
_cell.angle_gamma   90.00
#
_symmetry.space_group_name_H-M   'P 1'
#
loop_
_entity.id
_entity.type
_entity.pdbx_description
1 polymer ?
#
loop_
_entity_poly.entity_id
_entity_poly.type
_entity_poly.pdbx_seq_one_letter_code
_entity_poly.pdbx_strand_id
1 'polypeptide(L)'
;MITWIFTDDDDPELNHRTNGHIINTHCPSTHYRQALCCKMSAEFDTFMKSQKSWFCHFDDDNYVNVPALLDLLSKYDHKEDWYLGKPSLKSPIKIPHPDNKSEW
;
A
#
# COMPACT_ATOMS: atom_id res chain seq x y z
N MET A 1 12.56 -9.78 1.00
CA MET A 1 11.28 -9.03 1.06
C MET A 1 10.58 -9.43 2.34
N ILE A 2 9.98 -8.49 3.08
CA ILE A 2 9.16 -8.78 4.26
C ILE A 2 7.72 -8.49 3.87
N THR A 3 6.78 -9.37 4.22
CA THR A 3 5.35 -9.21 3.94
C THR A 3 4.63 -9.01 5.26
N TRP A 4 3.79 -7.98 5.32
CA TRP A 4 2.88 -7.70 6.43
C TRP A 4 1.45 -7.83 5.94
N ILE A 5 0.57 -8.37 6.78
CA ILE A 5 -0.86 -8.51 6.50
C ILE A 5 -1.62 -7.55 7.42
N PHE A 6 -2.43 -6.68 6.83
CA PHE A 6 -3.24 -5.71 7.56
C PHE A 6 -4.70 -6.16 7.53
N THR A 7 -5.29 -6.33 8.70
CA THR A 7 -6.64 -6.87 8.89
C THR A 7 -7.43 -5.99 9.87
N ASP A 8 -8.72 -6.23 9.99
CA ASP A 8 -9.63 -5.57 10.95
C ASP A 8 -10.00 -6.45 12.16
N ASP A 9 -9.47 -7.67 12.22
CA ASP A 9 -9.72 -8.60 13.31
C ASP A 9 -8.46 -9.39 13.70
N ASP A 10 -8.45 -9.91 14.92
CA ASP A 10 -7.39 -10.79 15.39
C ASP A 10 -7.54 -12.19 14.77
N ASP A 11 -6.46 -12.70 14.19
CA ASP A 11 -6.40 -14.07 13.67
C ASP A 11 -5.16 -14.78 14.24
N PRO A 12 -5.29 -15.53 15.35
CA PRO A 12 -4.16 -16.20 15.98
C PRO A 12 -3.48 -17.24 15.09
N GLU A 13 -4.24 -17.91 14.21
CA GLU A 13 -3.71 -18.92 13.31
C GLU A 13 -2.88 -18.25 12.19
N LEU A 14 -3.43 -17.21 11.57
CA LEU A 14 -2.70 -16.45 10.56
C LEU A 14 -1.49 -15.74 11.16
N ASN A 15 -1.61 -15.22 12.39
CA ASN A 15 -0.48 -14.62 13.11
C ASN A 15 0.67 -15.63 13.31
N HIS A 16 0.33 -16.86 13.72
CA HIS A 16 1.30 -17.93 13.88
C HIS A 16 1.96 -18.28 12.54
N ARG A 17 1.17 -18.49 11.48
CA ARG A 17 1.64 -18.83 10.14
C ARG A 17 2.50 -17.76 9.49
N THR A 18 2.28 -16.49 9.83
CA THR A 18 3.02 -15.33 9.30
C THR A 18 4.16 -14.89 10.20
N ASN A 19 4.43 -15.61 11.29
CA ASN A 19 5.48 -15.31 12.26
C ASN A 19 5.36 -13.88 12.84
N GLY A 20 4.17 -13.49 13.28
CA GLY A 20 3.97 -12.18 13.91
C GLY A 20 3.75 -11.03 12.93
N HIS A 21 3.65 -11.29 11.62
CA HIS A 21 3.50 -10.24 10.61
C HIS A 21 2.05 -9.88 10.27
N ILE A 22 1.12 -10.13 11.19
CA ILE A 22 -0.26 -9.64 11.09
C ILE A 22 -0.42 -8.38 11.95
N ILE A 23 -1.16 -7.41 11.43
CA ILE A 23 -1.51 -6.18 12.15
C ILE A 23 -3.02 -6.05 12.12
N ASN A 24 -3.65 -6.20 13.29
CA ASN A 24 -5.03 -5.77 13.48
C ASN A 24 -5.04 -4.23 13.56
N THR A 25 -5.59 -3.62 12.52
CA THR A 25 -5.67 -2.17 12.37
C THR A 25 -6.73 -1.53 13.26
N HIS A 26 -7.67 -2.33 13.78
CA HIS A 26 -8.87 -1.87 14.49
C HIS A 26 -9.72 -0.88 13.66
N CYS A 27 -9.53 -0.87 12.34
CA CYS A 27 -10.37 -0.14 11.40
C CYS A 27 -11.71 -0.87 11.22
N PRO A 28 -12.78 -0.19 10.75
CA PRO A 28 -14.03 -0.86 10.45
C PRO A 28 -13.86 -1.98 9.40
N SER A 29 -14.59 -3.08 9.56
CA SER A 29 -14.56 -4.24 8.64
C SER A 29 -15.29 -4.02 7.31
N THR A 30 -15.94 -2.88 7.13
CA THR A 30 -16.66 -2.54 5.90
C THR A 30 -15.72 -2.27 4.72
N HIS A 31 -16.20 -2.46 3.49
CA HIS A 31 -15.48 -2.07 2.27
C HIS A 31 -15.73 -0.61 1.83
N TYR A 32 -16.21 0.25 2.73
CA TYR A 32 -16.40 1.67 2.41
C TYR A 32 -15.04 2.39 2.35
N ARG A 33 -14.98 3.45 1.54
CA ARG A 33 -13.76 4.25 1.31
C ARG A 33 -13.04 4.64 2.60
N GLN A 34 -13.77 5.05 3.63
CA GLN A 34 -13.17 5.46 4.91
C GLN A 34 -12.45 4.30 5.62
N ALA A 35 -13.04 3.09 5.60
CA ALA A 35 -12.45 1.91 6.21
C ALA A 35 -11.21 1.43 5.44
N LEU A 36 -11.28 1.44 4.10
CA LEU A 36 -10.14 1.12 3.25
C LEU A 36 -8.99 2.12 3.42
N CYS A 37 -9.30 3.42 3.47
CA CYS A 37 -8.29 4.45 3.74
C CYS A 37 -7.70 4.32 5.16
N CYS A 38 -8.47 3.88 6.15
CA CYS A 38 -7.97 3.62 7.50
C CYS A 38 -6.91 2.50 7.49
N LYS A 39 -7.18 1.37 6.82
CA LYS A 39 -6.22 0.27 6.67
C LYS A 39 -4.97 0.71 5.91
N MET A 40 -5.15 1.40 4.78
CA MET A 40 -4.03 1.91 3.99
C MET A 40 -3.18 2.94 4.76
N SER A 41 -3.79 3.74 5.66
CA SER A 41 -3.02 4.60 6.56
C SER A 41 -2.11 3.79 7.50
N ALA A 42 -2.60 2.68 8.05
CA ALA A 42 -1.80 1.79 8.90
C ALA A 42 -0.66 1.11 8.13
N GLU A 43 -0.89 0.77 6.86
CA GLU A 43 0.15 0.28 5.95
C GLU A 43 1.29 1.29 5.77
N PHE A 44 0.93 2.55 5.44
CA PHE A 44 1.90 3.62 5.29
C PHE A 44 2.67 3.89 6.59
N ASP A 45 1.98 3.97 7.73
CA ASP A 45 2.63 4.18 9.03
C ASP A 45 3.65 3.08 9.36
N THR A 46 3.30 1.83 9.04
CA THR A 46 4.19 0.67 9.24
C THR A 46 5.39 0.73 8.32
N PHE A 47 5.19 1.08 7.04
CA PHE A 47 6.27 1.27 6.08
C PHE A 47 7.23 2.37 6.52
N MET A 48 6.72 3.54 6.92
CA MET A 48 7.54 4.67 7.37
C MET A 48 8.38 4.31 8.60
N LYS A 49 7.83 3.54 9.54
CA LYS A 49 8.58 3.03 10.72
C LYS A 49 9.65 2.00 10.35
N SER A 50 9.44 1.23 9.28
CA SER A 50 10.36 0.16 8.86
C SER A 50 11.66 0.64 8.20
N GLN A 51 11.71 1.90 7.76
CA GLN A 51 12.85 2.52 7.05
C GLN A 51 13.30 1.72 5.81
N LYS A 52 12.38 1.04 5.12
CA LYS A 52 12.66 0.33 3.87
C LYS A 52 12.62 1.28 2.68
N SER A 53 13.38 0.96 1.64
CA SER A 53 13.47 1.78 0.42
C SER A 53 12.25 1.66 -0.51
N TRP A 54 11.47 0.58 -0.39
CA TRP A 54 10.33 0.29 -1.28
C TRP A 54 9.11 -0.12 -0.48
N PHE A 55 7.97 0.51 -0.82
CA PHE A 55 6.63 0.10 -0.40
C PHE A 55 5.89 -0.49 -1.59
N CYS A 56 5.27 -1.65 -1.41
CA CYS A 56 4.45 -2.28 -2.43
C CYS A 56 3.13 -2.72 -1.78
N HIS A 57 2.02 -2.24 -2.32
CA HIS A 57 0.67 -2.58 -1.88
C HIS A 57 0.04 -3.58 -2.84
N PHE A 58 -0.66 -4.57 -2.29
CA PHE A 58 -1.36 -5.62 -3.03
C PHE A 58 -2.63 -6.00 -2.27
N ASP A 59 -3.71 -6.31 -3.00
CA ASP A 59 -4.94 -6.84 -2.44
C ASP A 59 -4.82 -8.33 -2.08
N ASP A 60 -5.77 -8.86 -1.31
CA ASP A 60 -5.81 -10.26 -0.85
C ASP A 60 -6.03 -11.28 -1.99
N ASP A 61 -6.54 -10.83 -3.12
CA ASP A 61 -6.75 -11.61 -4.33
C ASP A 61 -5.59 -11.52 -5.35
N ASN A 62 -4.51 -10.81 -5.01
CA ASN A 62 -3.36 -10.63 -5.89
C ASN A 62 -2.29 -11.73 -5.70
N TYR A 63 -1.81 -12.30 -6.82
CA TYR A 63 -0.60 -13.13 -6.82
C TYR A 63 0.64 -12.30 -7.14
N VAL A 64 1.68 -12.40 -6.30
CA VAL A 64 2.93 -11.64 -6.46
C VAL A 64 4.09 -12.55 -6.83
N ASN A 65 4.66 -12.34 -8.02
CA ASN A 65 5.93 -12.95 -8.40
C ASN A 65 7.10 -12.11 -7.85
N VAL A 66 7.60 -12.49 -6.66
CA VAL A 66 8.64 -11.75 -5.94
C VAL A 66 9.95 -11.59 -6.71
N PRO A 67 10.52 -12.64 -7.37
CA PRO A 67 11.71 -12.46 -8.19
C PRO A 67 11.56 -11.41 -9.30
N ALA A 68 10.43 -11.44 -10.02
CA ALA A 68 10.17 -10.47 -11.09
C ALA A 68 9.99 -9.04 -10.56
N LEU A 69 9.34 -8.90 -9.39
CA LEU A 69 9.21 -7.61 -8.71
C LEU A 69 10.58 -7.03 -8.34
N LEU A 70 11.47 -7.84 -7.76
CA LEU A 70 12.81 -7.40 -7.39
C LEU A 70 13.65 -7.01 -8.62
N ASP A 71 13.56 -7.75 -9.72
CA ASP A 71 14.22 -7.40 -10.99
C ASP A 71 13.70 -6.06 -11.52
N LEU A 72 12.38 -5.81 -11.47
CA LEU A 72 11.80 -4.52 -11.86
C LEU A 72 12.34 -3.38 -10.98
N LEU A 73 12.25 -3.51 -9.66
CA LEU A 73 12.65 -2.45 -8.73
C LEU A 73 14.16 -2.14 -8.81
N SER A 74 15.00 -3.12 -9.13
CA SER A 74 16.45 -2.91 -9.29
C SER A 74 16.83 -1.95 -10.42
N LYS A 75 15.90 -1.64 -11.34
CA LYS A 75 16.10 -0.74 -12.47
C LYS A 75 15.91 0.74 -12.12
N TYR A 76 15.45 1.05 -10.91
CA TYR A 76 15.12 2.40 -10.45
C TYR A 76 15.97 2.80 -9.24
N ASP A 77 16.40 4.07 -9.18
CA ASP A 77 17.03 4.62 -7.98
C ASP A 77 15.96 4.94 -6.94
N HIS A 78 16.00 4.26 -5.80
CA HIS A 78 15.05 4.42 -4.69
C HIS A 78 15.15 5.77 -3.97
N LYS A 79 16.15 6.61 -4.29
CA LYS A 79 16.29 7.97 -3.76
C LYS A 79 15.49 9.02 -4.54
N GLU A 80 14.96 8.64 -5.70
CA GLU A 80 14.13 9.48 -6.55
C GLU A 80 12.64 9.12 -6.37
N ASP A 81 11.75 10.03 -6.78
CA ASP A 81 10.32 9.86 -6.64
C ASP A 81 9.76 8.92 -7.73
N TRP A 82 9.40 7.69 -7.34
CA TRP A 82 8.80 6.70 -8.24
C TRP A 82 7.42 6.24 -7.76
N TYR A 83 6.44 6.29 -8.65
CA TYR A 83 5.15 5.62 -8.47
C TYR A 83 4.92 4.66 -9.64
N LEU A 84 5.10 3.37 -9.37
CA LEU A 84 5.04 2.30 -10.37
C LEU A 84 3.76 1.50 -10.20
N GLY A 85 3.06 1.25 -11.30
CA GLY A 85 1.85 0.46 -11.27
C GLY A 85 1.10 0.47 -12.59
N LYS A 86 -0.05 -0.19 -12.60
CA LYS A 86 -0.96 -0.16 -13.75
C LYS A 86 -1.80 1.12 -13.68
N PRO A 87 -1.72 2.02 -14.67
CA PRO A 87 -2.57 3.21 -14.69
C PRO A 87 -4.06 2.81 -14.73
N SER A 88 -4.85 3.35 -13.82
CA SER A 88 -6.31 3.14 -13.81
C SER A 88 -7.02 3.91 -14.92
N LEU A 89 -6.39 4.97 -15.44
CA LEU A 89 -6.92 5.83 -16.48
C LEU A 89 -6.06 5.72 -17.74
N LYS A 90 -6.72 5.83 -18.90
CA LYS A 90 -6.05 5.85 -20.20
C LYS A 90 -5.30 7.16 -20.45
N SER A 91 -5.62 8.22 -19.71
CA SER A 91 -5.01 9.55 -19.85
C SER A 91 -4.71 10.16 -18.48
N PRO A 92 -3.72 11.06 -18.37
CA PRO A 92 -3.38 11.73 -17.11
C PRO A 92 -4.56 12.47 -16.49
N ILE A 93 -4.66 12.42 -15.16
CA ILE A 93 -5.62 13.24 -14.40
C ILE A 93 -5.11 14.69 -14.43
N LYS A 94 -5.97 15.62 -14.82
CA LYS A 94 -5.72 17.05 -14.61
C LYS A 94 -6.07 17.38 -13.16
N ILE A 95 -5.06 17.56 -12.32
CA ILE A 95 -5.24 18.04 -10.96
C ILE A 95 -5.25 19.58 -11.02
N PRO A 96 -6.34 20.26 -10.62
CA PRO A 96 -6.35 21.72 -10.55
C PRO A 96 -5.25 22.21 -9.61
N HIS A 97 -4.43 23.17 -10.04
CA HIS A 97 -3.44 23.81 -9.16
C HIS A 97 -4.19 24.60 -8.08
N PRO A 98 -3.75 24.56 -6.80
CA PRO A 98 -4.42 25.27 -5.71
C PRO A 98 -4.47 26.80 -5.87
N ASP A 99 -3.75 27.37 -6.85
CA ASP A 99 -3.81 28.81 -7.17
C ASP A 99 -5.01 29.19 -8.05
N ASN A 100 -5.74 28.23 -8.62
CA ASN A 100 -7.02 28.46 -9.30
C ASN A 100 -8.21 28.38 -8.32
N LYS A 101 -8.11 29.07 -7.18
CA LYS A 101 -9.23 29.29 -6.24
C LYS A 101 -10.07 30.51 -6.62
N SER A 102 -10.35 30.68 -7.90
CA SER A 102 -11.39 31.57 -8.39
C SER A 102 -12.24 30.77 -9.33
N GLU A 103 -13.52 30.63 -8.99
CA GLU A 103 -14.59 29.87 -9.70
C GLU A 103 -14.93 28.48 -9.16
N TRP A 104 -15.13 28.37 -7.83
CA TRP A 104 -16.19 27.54 -7.24
C TRP A 104 -16.85 28.29 -6.09
#